data_AF-A0A352LU13-F1
#
_entry.id   AF-A0A352LU13-F1
#
_cell.length_a   1.000
_cell.length_b   1.000
_cell.length_c   1.000
_cell.angle_alpha   90.00
_cell.angle_beta   90.00
_cell.angle_gamma   90.00
#
_symmetry.space_group_name_H-M   'P 1'
#
loop_
_entity.id
_entity.type
_entity.pdbx_description
1 polymer ?
#
loop_
_entity_poly.entity_id
_entity_poly.type
_entity_poly.pdbx_seq_one_letter_code
_entity_poly.pdbx_strand_id
1 'polypeptide(L)'
;AMMFIPAEAVFAEIHGHYPDLIELSHRSKVWLVSPTTLMAILTTARAVIKDSATRKQIHIIQEHLILLGKDFERFQSRMDTLSKHISQAHADVEDVNKSAKKISSRFSSIEQVELIQEK
;
A
#
# COMPACT_ATOMS: atom_id res chain seq x y z
N ALA A 1 9.83 -19.45 -1.08
CA ALA A 1 10.27 -18.08 -0.72
C ALA A 1 9.04 -17.21 -0.46
N MET A 2 9.17 -16.10 0.27
CA MET A 2 8.09 -15.12 0.44
C MET A 2 8.46 -13.83 -0.31
N MET A 3 7.53 -13.28 -1.07
CA MET A 3 7.67 -11.98 -1.71
C MET A 3 6.76 -10.99 -0.99
N PHE A 4 7.38 -10.03 -0.32
CA PHE A 4 6.67 -9.04 0.47
C PHE A 4 6.16 -7.89 -0.40
N ILE A 5 4.87 -7.60 -0.29
CA ILE A 5 4.18 -6.50 -0.97
C ILE A 5 3.78 -5.46 0.09
N PRO A 6 4.51 -4.33 0.19
CA PRO A 6 4.35 -3.38 1.29
C PRO A 6 2.99 -2.72 1.41
N ALA A 7 2.34 -2.46 0.26
CA ALA A 7 1.07 -1.76 0.20
C ALA A 7 -0.07 -2.77 0.15
N GLU A 8 -0.94 -2.76 1.17
CA GLU A 8 -2.08 -3.68 1.26
C GLU A 8 -3.03 -3.53 0.07
N ALA A 9 -3.24 -2.31 -0.42
CA ALA A 9 -4.05 -2.03 -1.60
C ALA A 9 -3.50 -2.72 -2.86
N VAL A 10 -2.18 -2.72 -3.06
CA VAL A 10 -1.55 -3.41 -4.20
C VAL A 10 -1.67 -4.92 -4.05
N PHE A 11 -1.51 -5.44 -2.83
CA PHE A 11 -1.72 -6.87 -2.56
C PHE A 11 -3.15 -7.31 -2.86
N ALA A 12 -4.15 -6.53 -2.42
CA ALA A 12 -5.56 -6.78 -2.67
C ALA A 12 -5.89 -6.69 -4.17
N GLU A 13 -5.35 -5.69 -4.87
CA GLU A 13 -5.49 -5.51 -6.31
C GLU A 13 -4.96 -6.72 -7.09
N ILE A 14 -3.77 -7.21 -6.74
CA ILE A 14 -3.17 -8.40 -7.35
C ILE A 14 -4.04 -9.64 -7.14
N HIS A 15 -4.54 -9.86 -5.92
CA HIS A 15 -5.39 -11.01 -5.62
C HIS A 15 -6.78 -10.91 -6.26
N GLY A 16 -7.31 -9.70 -6.40
CA GLY A 16 -8.65 -9.46 -6.97
C GLY A 16 -8.67 -9.51 -8.50
N HIS A 17 -7.61 -9.05 -9.16
CA HIS A 17 -7.65 -8.78 -10.60
C HIS A 17 -6.56 -9.49 -11.42
N TYR A 18 -5.57 -10.14 -10.79
CA TYR A 18 -4.42 -10.74 -11.50
C TYR A 18 -4.19 -12.21 -11.11
N PRO A 19 -5.15 -13.11 -11.36
CA PRO A 19 -5.03 -14.54 -10.99
C PRO A 19 -3.84 -15.23 -11.68
N ASP A 20 -3.49 -14.85 -12.90
CA ASP A 20 -2.35 -15.42 -13.64
C ASP A 20 -1.01 -15.12 -12.94
N LEU A 21 -0.90 -13.95 -12.30
CA LEU A 21 0.27 -13.56 -11.51
C LEU A 21 0.36 -14.37 -10.22
N ILE A 22 -0.79 -14.64 -9.58
CA ILE A 22 -0.88 -15.52 -8.41
C ILE A 22 -0.43 -16.94 -8.80
N GLU A 23 -0.93 -17.47 -9.91
CA GLU A 23 -0.56 -18.80 -10.39
C GLU A 23 0.94 -18.89 -10.73
N LEU A 24 1.48 -17.86 -11.39
CA LEU A 24 2.91 -17.75 -11.65
C LEU A 24 3.74 -17.75 -10.35
N SER A 25 3.29 -17.02 -9.33
CA SER A 25 3.97 -17.00 -8.03
C SER A 25 4.01 -18.39 -7.39
N HIS A 26 2.88 -19.11 -7.41
CA HIS A 26 2.78 -20.48 -6.90
C HIS A 26 3.65 -21.46 -7.67
N ARG A 27 3.62 -21.43 -9.02
CA ARG A 27 4.52 -22.25 -9.87
C ARG A 27 5.99 -21.98 -9.57
N SER A 28 6.31 -20.74 -9.25
CA SER A 28 7.66 -20.30 -8.87
C SER A 28 8.02 -20.59 -7.41
N LYS A 29 7.11 -21.22 -6.64
CA LYS A 29 7.27 -21.50 -5.20
C LYS A 29 7.52 -20.22 -4.37
N VAL A 30 6.91 -19.11 -4.81
CA VAL A 30 6.93 -17.80 -4.16
C VAL A 30 5.53 -17.51 -3.62
N TRP A 31 5.44 -17.18 -2.35
CA TRP A 31 4.18 -16.78 -1.72
C TRP A 31 4.17 -15.26 -1.62
N LEU A 32 3.18 -14.62 -2.26
CA LEU A 32 2.95 -13.19 -2.07
C LEU A 32 2.37 -12.98 -0.67
N VAL A 33 2.93 -12.01 0.06
CA VAL A 33 2.48 -11.67 1.41
C VAL A 33 2.45 -10.16 1.60
N SER A 34 1.43 -9.67 2.27
CA SER A 34 1.27 -8.29 2.73
C SER A 34 1.71 -8.13 4.19
N PRO A 35 1.77 -6.91 4.76
CA PRO A 35 1.98 -6.72 6.19
C PRO A 35 1.05 -7.58 7.04
N THR A 36 -0.24 -7.61 6.68
CA THR A 36 -1.27 -8.33 7.45
C THR A 36 -1.09 -9.84 7.36
N THR A 37 -0.89 -10.39 6.16
CA THR A 37 -0.73 -11.84 5.98
C THR A 37 0.61 -12.33 6.50
N LEU A 38 1.69 -11.56 6.35
CA LEU A 38 2.99 -11.90 6.95
C LEU A 38 2.89 -11.91 8.48
N MET A 39 2.19 -10.95 9.09
CA MET A 39 1.97 -10.93 10.54
C MET A 39 1.16 -12.13 11.03
N ALA A 40 0.17 -12.58 10.27
CA ALA A 40 -0.56 -13.82 10.57
C ALA A 40 0.40 -15.02 10.58
N ILE A 41 1.23 -15.16 9.54
CA ILE A 41 2.23 -16.23 9.43
C ILE A 41 3.22 -16.19 10.60
N LEU A 42 3.77 -15.02 10.92
CA LEU A 42 4.72 -14.84 12.03
C LEU A 42 4.08 -15.21 13.38
N THR A 43 2.81 -14.84 13.58
CA THR A 43 2.06 -15.14 14.80
C THR A 43 1.85 -16.64 14.95
N THR A 44 1.43 -17.32 13.88
CA THR A 44 1.26 -18.78 13.87
C THR A 44 2.58 -19.50 14.06
N ALA A 45 3.65 -19.08 13.38
CA ALA A 45 4.98 -19.65 13.55
C ALA A 45 5.47 -19.52 15.00
N ARG A 46 5.28 -18.34 15.61
CA ARG A 46 5.61 -18.11 17.03
C ARG A 46 4.82 -19.03 17.96
N ALA A 47 3.54 -19.26 17.69
CA ALA A 47 2.70 -20.16 18.49
C ALA A 47 3.19 -21.62 18.39
N VAL A 48 3.46 -22.13 17.18
CA VAL A 48 3.96 -23.50 16.97
C VAL A 48 5.32 -23.72 17.63
N ILE A 49 6.22 -22.73 17.52
CA ILE A 49 7.56 -22.80 18.12
C ILE A 49 7.49 -22.80 19.65
N LYS A 50 6.52 -22.09 20.24
CA LYS A 50 6.26 -22.10 21.70
C LYS A 50 5.91 -23.51 22.19
N ASP A 51 5.19 -24.28 21.38
CA ASP A 51 4.67 -25.60 21.77
C ASP A 51 5.68 -26.75 21.56
N SER A 52 6.68 -26.59 20.67
CA SER A 52 7.64 -27.64 20.26
C SER A 52 8.93 -27.72 21.10
N ALA A 53 8.87 -27.47 22.41
CA ALA A 53 10.06 -27.28 23.25
C ALA A 53 11.04 -28.49 23.27
N THR A 54 12.12 -28.40 22.48
CA THR A 54 13.41 -29.06 22.74
C THR A 54 14.56 -28.06 22.51
N ARG A 55 15.41 -27.95 23.53
CA ARG A 55 16.25 -26.79 23.85
C ARG A 55 17.56 -26.73 23.06
N LYS A 56 17.85 -25.56 22.47
CA LYS A 56 19.12 -24.79 22.60
C LYS A 56 19.16 -23.51 21.74
N GLN A 57 18.32 -23.38 20.70
CA GLN A 57 18.29 -22.18 19.82
C GLN A 57 16.89 -21.56 19.63
N ILE A 58 15.83 -22.23 20.08
CA ILE A 58 14.44 -21.79 19.86
C ILE A 58 14.14 -20.42 20.50
N HIS A 59 14.71 -20.12 21.68
CA HIS A 59 14.45 -18.86 22.38
C HIS A 59 14.92 -17.63 21.58
N ILE A 60 16.06 -17.75 20.91
CA ILE A 60 16.63 -16.67 20.07
C ILE A 60 15.71 -16.40 18.87
N ILE A 61 15.23 -17.45 18.20
CA ILE A 61 14.29 -17.32 17.08
C ILE A 61 12.99 -16.65 17.54
N GLN A 62 12.46 -17.06 18.70
CA GLN A 62 11.26 -16.46 19.25
C GLN A 62 11.42 -14.96 19.52
N GLU A 63 12.54 -14.55 20.10
CA GLU A 63 12.86 -13.14 20.36
C GLU A 63 12.95 -12.35 19.04
N HIS A 64 13.64 -12.89 18.03
CA HIS A 64 13.70 -12.27 16.71
C HIS A 64 12.32 -12.14 16.05
N LEU A 65 11.44 -13.14 16.16
CA LEU A 65 10.07 -13.05 15.63
C LEU A 65 9.25 -11.96 16.33
N ILE A 66 9.45 -11.73 17.63
CA ILE A 66 8.79 -10.66 18.37
C ILE A 66 9.30 -9.28 17.90
N LEU A 67 10.62 -9.11 17.80
CA LEU A 67 11.22 -7.87 17.32
C LEU A 67 10.78 -7.56 15.89
N LEU A 68 10.83 -8.57 15.02
CA LEU A 68 10.39 -8.45 13.63
C LEU A 68 8.92 -8.05 13.54
N GLY A 69 8.05 -8.63 14.36
CA GLY A 69 6.64 -8.25 14.42
C GLY A 69 6.43 -6.77 14.77
N LYS A 70 7.16 -6.27 15.78
CA LYS A 70 7.11 -4.84 16.16
C LYS A 70 7.61 -3.91 15.05
N ASP A 71 8.63 -4.33 14.31
CA ASP A 71 9.15 -3.56 13.18
C ASP A 71 8.13 -3.51 12.04
N PHE A 72 7.44 -4.61 11.76
CA PHE A 72 6.36 -4.65 10.76
C PHE A 72 5.14 -3.83 11.17
N GLU A 73 4.75 -3.81 12.43
CA GLU A 73 3.68 -2.93 12.93
C GLU A 73 4.02 -1.45 12.70
N ARG A 74 5.25 -1.04 13.03
CA ARG A 74 5.72 0.33 12.78
C ARG A 74 5.81 0.65 11.29
N PHE A 75 6.27 -0.30 10.49
CA PHE A 75 6.35 -0.16 9.04
C PHE A 75 4.96 0.03 8.42
N GLN A 76 3.99 -0.82 8.79
CA GLN A 76 2.62 -0.73 8.32
C GLN A 76 2.00 0.62 8.66
N SER A 77 2.15 1.09 9.91
CA SER A 77 1.66 2.40 10.32
C SER A 77 2.23 3.54 9.48
N ARG A 78 3.52 3.50 9.16
CA ARG A 78 4.17 4.52 8.30
C ARG A 78 3.68 4.45 6.85
N MET A 79 3.50 3.25 6.31
CA MET A 79 2.96 3.08 4.95
C MET A 79 1.52 3.56 4.85
N ASP A 80 0.69 3.31 5.86
CA ASP A 80 -0.70 3.80 5.91
C ASP A 80 -0.74 5.33 5.94
N THR A 81 0.12 5.97 6.75
CA THR A 81 0.25 7.44 6.77
C THR A 81 0.70 7.98 5.42
N LEU A 82 1.69 7.35 4.78
CA LEU A 82 2.16 7.76 3.45
C LEU A 82 1.04 7.64 2.40
N SER A 83 0.31 6.52 2.40
CA SER A 83 -0.81 6.33 1.47
C SER A 83 -1.88 7.41 1.63
N LYS A 84 -2.20 7.80 2.87
CA LYS A 84 -3.14 8.90 3.15
C LYS A 84 -2.64 10.23 2.59
N HIS A 85 -1.36 10.56 2.79
CA HIS A 85 -0.78 11.79 2.25
C HIS A 85 -0.78 11.83 0.72
N ILE A 86 -0.51 10.70 0.05
CA ILE A 86 -0.57 10.62 -1.41
C ILE A 86 -1.99 10.84 -1.91
N SER A 87 -2.99 10.21 -1.29
CA SER A 87 -4.40 10.42 -1.66
C SER A 87 -4.83 11.87 -1.46
N GLN A 88 -4.37 12.51 -0.38
CA GLN A 88 -4.64 13.93 -0.14
C GLN A 88 -4.00 14.81 -1.23
N ALA A 89 -2.71 14.60 -1.52
CA ALA A 89 -2.03 15.36 -2.57
C ALA A 89 -2.69 15.20 -3.94
N HIS A 90 -3.20 14.00 -4.25
CA HIS A 90 -3.95 13.76 -5.48
C HIS A 90 -5.27 14.57 -5.51
N ALA A 91 -6.02 14.59 -4.41
CA ALA A 91 -7.24 15.39 -4.31
C ALA A 91 -6.94 16.89 -4.45
N ASP A 92 -5.88 17.38 -3.80
CA ASP A 92 -5.45 18.78 -3.88
C ASP A 92 -5.11 19.18 -5.33
N VAL A 93 -4.40 18.31 -6.07
CA VAL A 93 -4.11 18.51 -7.50
C VAL A 93 -5.38 18.59 -8.33
N GLU A 94 -6.37 17.75 -8.04
CA GLU A 94 -7.65 17.76 -8.76
C GLU A 94 -8.41 19.08 -8.55
N ASP A 95 -8.43 19.59 -7.32
CA ASP A 95 -9.11 20.84 -6.97
C ASP A 95 -8.41 22.08 -7.55
N VAL A 96 -7.07 22.07 -7.59
CA VAL A 96 -6.30 23.09 -8.33
C VAL A 96 -6.65 23.05 -9.81
N ASN A 97 -6.73 21.86 -10.41
CA ASN A 97 -7.08 21.71 -11.83
C ASN A 97 -8.52 22.20 -12.12
N LYS A 98 -9.48 21.87 -11.26
CA LYS A 98 -10.85 22.43 -11.34
C LYS A 98 -10.84 23.95 -11.31
N SER A 99 -10.07 24.55 -10.40
CA SER A 99 -9.95 26.00 -10.27
C SER A 99 -9.31 26.63 -11.51
N ALA A 100 -8.23 26.04 -12.02
CA ALA A 100 -7.56 26.48 -13.25
C ALA A 100 -8.52 26.45 -14.46
N LYS A 101 -9.31 25.39 -14.62
CA LYS A 101 -10.33 25.29 -15.68
C LYS A 101 -11.38 26.40 -15.57
N LYS A 102 -11.89 26.68 -14.37
CA LYS A 102 -12.86 27.78 -14.15
C LYS A 102 -12.27 29.15 -14.47
N ILE A 103 -11.01 29.39 -14.09
CA ILE A 103 -10.31 30.64 -14.41
C ILE A 103 -10.17 30.79 -15.92
N SER A 104 -9.66 29.76 -16.59
CA SER A 104 -9.49 29.74 -18.05
C SER A 104 -10.81 29.99 -18.79
N SER A 105 -11.91 29.31 -18.39
CA SER A 105 -13.21 29.55 -19.01
C SER A 105 -13.70 30.98 -18.83
N ARG A 106 -13.42 31.60 -17.67
CA ARG A 106 -13.84 32.98 -17.39
C ARG A 106 -13.05 34.00 -18.23
N PHE A 107 -11.76 33.78 -18.42
CA PHE A 107 -10.94 34.59 -19.33
C PHE A 107 -11.45 34.50 -20.76
N SER A 108 -11.73 33.29 -21.26
CA SER A 108 -12.29 33.13 -22.62
C SER A 108 -13.64 33.83 -22.79
N SER A 109 -14.50 33.85 -21.76
CA SER A 109 -15.74 34.62 -21.81
C SER A 109 -15.52 36.13 -21.84
N ILE A 110 -14.51 36.65 -21.12
CA ILE A 110 -14.17 38.08 -21.13
C ILE A 110 -13.67 38.51 -22.51
N GLU A 111 -12.73 37.76 -23.10
CA GLU A 111 -12.20 38.02 -24.44
C GLU A 111 -13.33 38.01 -25.49
N GLN A 112 -14.27 37.08 -25.38
CA GLN A 112 -15.43 37.04 -26.29
C GLN A 112 -16.34 38.27 -26.16
N VAL A 113 -16.51 38.83 -24.96
CA VAL A 113 -17.34 40.02 -24.74
C VAL A 113 -16.65 41.28 -25.28
N GLU A 114 -15.34 41.43 -25.08
CA GLU A 114 -14.57 42.56 -25.64
C GLU A 114 -14.61 42.59 -27.17
N LEU A 115 -14.48 41.43 -27.84
CA LEU A 115 -14.57 41.31 -29.30
C LEU A 115 -15.94 41.70 -29.88
N ILE A 116 -17.01 41.64 -29.08
CA ILE A 116 -18.36 42.04 -29.50
C ILE A 116 -18.55 43.56 -29.39
N GLN A 117 -17.83 44.24 -28.50
CA GLN A 117 -17.95 45.69 -28.29
C GLN A 117 -17.16 46.53 -29.29
N GLU A 118 -16.16 45.97 -29.98
CA GLU A 118 -15.35 46.67 -30.99
C GLU A 118 -15.91 46.61 -32.43
N LYS A 119 -17.10 46.03 -32.64
CA LYS A 119 -17.80 46.00 -33.94
C LYS A 119 -19.01 46.92 -33.97
#